data_AF-A0A8S1HSK3-F1
#
_entry.id   AF-A0A8S1HSK3-F1
#
_cell.length_a   1.000
_cell.length_b   1.000
_cell.length_c   1.000
_cell.angle_alpha   90.00
_cell.angle_beta   90.00
_cell.angle_gamma   90.00
#
_symmetry.space_group_name_H-M   'P 1'
#
loop_
_entity.id
_entity.type
_entity.pdbx_description
1 polymer ?
#
loop_
_entity_poly.entity_id
_entity_poly.type
_entity_poly.pdbx_seq_one_letter_code
_entity_poly.pdbx_strand_id
1 'polypeptide(L)'
;MMLVRPPCRRLAPESPLKRTDSKRDNLGLMALIPDKFGLAGDVGNFFGKQYQNAKDLFANDQTMLEQNIERVKGLLTTIKEKLQVLSPIASDAQKATLAQVDAFSTKVDNFQKEVRQEGAAKFEENKSKWEAMVSDIFDKNGLGDIVKLMNSGSMYSFSAALLIPIAYMFFN
;
A
#
# COMPACT_ATOMS: atom_id res chain seq x y z
N MET A 1 -12.69 77.81 -36.61
CA MET A 1 -11.50 77.32 -35.88
C MET A 1 -11.97 76.32 -34.81
N MET A 2 -11.47 75.09 -34.89
CA MET A 2 -11.29 74.05 -33.85
C MET A 2 -12.48 73.74 -32.90
N LEU A 3 -13.17 72.59 -33.09
CA LEU A 3 -12.89 71.26 -32.49
C LEU A 3 -13.04 71.22 -30.96
N VAL A 4 -14.10 70.55 -30.46
CA VAL A 4 -13.99 69.46 -29.46
C VAL A 4 -15.17 68.49 -29.65
N ARG A 5 -14.90 67.28 -30.14
CA ARG A 5 -15.82 66.13 -30.03
C ARG A 5 -15.55 65.42 -28.70
N PRO A 6 -16.56 64.99 -27.94
CA PRO A 6 -16.36 64.16 -26.76
C PRO A 6 -15.96 62.71 -27.13
N PRO A 7 -15.24 62.01 -26.23
CA PRO A 7 -14.51 60.79 -26.54
C PRO A 7 -15.38 59.54 -26.69
N CYS A 8 -14.88 58.64 -27.54
CA CYS A 8 -15.33 57.27 -27.74
C CYS A 8 -15.51 56.51 -26.42
N ARG A 9 -16.70 55.96 -26.16
CA ARG A 9 -16.83 54.77 -25.32
C ARG A 9 -16.91 53.56 -26.25
N ARG A 10 -15.74 53.00 -26.54
CA ARG A 10 -15.53 51.81 -27.36
C ARG A 10 -16.09 50.61 -26.59
N LEU A 11 -17.02 49.89 -27.21
CA LEU A 11 -17.56 48.61 -26.74
C LEU A 11 -16.39 47.66 -26.45
N ALA A 12 -16.35 47.10 -25.24
CA ALA A 12 -15.40 46.06 -24.88
C ALA A 12 -15.66 44.82 -25.77
N PRO A 13 -14.62 44.17 -26.32
CA PRO A 13 -14.79 42.86 -26.92
C PRO A 13 -15.02 41.84 -25.80
N GLU A 14 -16.20 41.23 -25.83
CA GLU A 14 -16.54 40.02 -25.08
C GLU A 14 -15.40 39.02 -25.26
N SER A 15 -14.74 38.68 -24.15
CA SER A 15 -13.70 37.66 -24.14
C SER A 15 -14.34 36.31 -24.48
N PRO A 16 -13.79 35.51 -25.40
CA PRO A 16 -14.26 34.17 -25.60
C PRO A 16 -13.98 33.38 -24.33
N LEU A 17 -15.04 32.96 -23.64
CA LEU A 17 -14.98 31.89 -22.65
C LEU A 17 -14.31 30.69 -23.32
N LYS A 18 -13.00 30.53 -23.10
CA LYS A 18 -12.33 29.24 -23.24
C LYS A 18 -12.97 28.35 -22.20
N ARG A 19 -14.03 27.66 -22.63
CA ARG A 19 -14.52 26.42 -22.06
C ARG A 19 -13.36 25.43 -22.23
N THR A 20 -12.38 25.52 -21.34
CA THR A 20 -11.42 24.44 -21.14
C THR A 20 -12.25 23.22 -20.88
N ASP A 21 -12.05 22.21 -21.73
CA ASP A 21 -12.59 20.88 -21.57
C ASP A 21 -12.62 20.52 -20.09
N SER A 22 -13.83 20.48 -19.55
CA SER A 22 -14.14 19.73 -18.35
C SER A 22 -13.96 18.27 -18.72
N LYS A 23 -12.71 17.86 -18.89
CA LYS A 23 -12.23 16.53 -18.55
C LYS A 23 -12.39 16.45 -17.04
N ARG A 24 -13.66 16.32 -16.62
CA ARG A 24 -13.96 15.63 -15.38
C ARG A 24 -13.45 14.24 -15.65
N ASP A 25 -12.21 14.06 -15.20
CA ASP A 25 -11.62 12.86 -14.66
C ASP A 25 -12.69 12.18 -13.82
N ASN A 26 -13.62 11.52 -14.51
CA ASN A 26 -14.71 10.80 -13.92
C ASN A 26 -14.07 9.51 -13.47
N LEU A 27 -13.60 9.57 -12.23
CA LEU A 27 -13.31 8.47 -11.35
C LEU A 27 -12.55 7.34 -12.05
N GLY A 28 -11.23 7.36 -11.92
CA GLY A 28 -10.54 6.64 -10.83
C GLY A 28 -11.09 5.27 -10.38
N LEU A 29 -11.93 4.61 -11.16
CA LEU A 29 -12.44 3.25 -10.95
C LEU A 29 -11.44 2.24 -11.51
N MET A 30 -10.16 2.51 -11.31
CA MET A 30 -9.01 1.68 -11.67
C MET A 30 -8.10 1.43 -10.46
N ALA A 31 -8.56 1.75 -9.23
CA ALA A 31 -7.86 1.47 -7.98
C ALA A 31 -8.68 0.58 -7.02
N LEU A 32 -9.57 -0.26 -7.54
CA LEU A 32 -10.29 -1.26 -6.75
C LEU A 32 -10.20 -2.64 -7.39
N ILE A 33 -9.01 -3.04 -7.83
CA ILE A 33 -8.68 -4.43 -7.57
C ILE A 33 -8.21 -4.40 -6.12
N PRO A 34 -9.02 -4.85 -5.14
CA PRO A 34 -8.46 -5.18 -3.85
C PRO A 34 -7.35 -6.18 -4.14
N ASP A 35 -6.11 -5.73 -4.00
CA ASP A 35 -4.96 -6.61 -4.09
C ASP A 35 -5.19 -7.74 -3.08
N LYS A 36 -4.59 -8.89 -3.37
CA LYS A 36 -4.89 -10.23 -2.82
C LYS A 36 -4.93 -10.35 -1.27
N PHE A 37 -4.65 -9.27 -0.54
CA PHE A 37 -4.59 -9.12 0.91
C PHE A 37 -5.38 -7.93 1.48
N GLY A 38 -6.08 -7.13 0.66
CA GLY A 38 -6.63 -5.83 1.07
C GLY A 38 -5.57 -4.75 1.27
N LEU A 39 -4.32 -5.01 0.87
CA LEU A 39 -3.25 -4.03 0.81
C LEU A 39 -3.47 -3.13 -0.40
N ALA A 40 -4.06 -1.95 -0.22
CA ALA A 40 -4.20 -0.98 -1.29
C ALA A 40 -2.96 -0.06 -1.37
N GLY A 41 -2.59 0.35 -2.58
CA GLY A 41 -1.52 1.33 -2.81
C GLY A 41 -0.11 0.76 -2.75
N ASP A 42 0.84 1.58 -2.31
CA ASP A 42 2.28 1.30 -2.36
C ASP A 42 2.68 0.03 -1.59
N VAL A 43 2.09 -0.22 -0.42
CA VAL A 43 2.38 -1.39 0.43
C VAL A 43 2.02 -2.70 -0.29
N GLY A 44 0.85 -2.76 -0.91
CA GLY A 44 0.39 -3.94 -1.64
C GLY A 44 1.22 -4.22 -2.87
N ASN A 45 1.55 -3.18 -3.64
CA ASN A 45 2.40 -3.32 -4.82
C ASN A 45 3.82 -3.76 -4.46
N PHE A 46 4.38 -3.24 -3.36
CA PHE A 46 5.69 -3.64 -2.88
C PHE A 46 5.70 -5.10 -2.42
N PHE A 47 4.90 -5.49 -1.43
CA PHE A 47 4.94 -6.85 -0.87
C PHE A 47 4.33 -7.93 -1.78
N GLY A 48 3.47 -7.54 -2.71
CA GLY A 48 2.86 -8.46 -3.68
C GLY A 48 3.74 -8.73 -4.92
N LYS A 49 4.65 -7.82 -5.29
CA LYS A 49 5.40 -7.93 -6.56
C LYS A 49 6.91 -7.68 -6.43
N GLN A 50 7.31 -6.74 -5.60
CA GLN A 50 8.70 -6.27 -5.54
C GLN A 50 9.49 -6.97 -4.44
N TYR A 51 8.85 -7.26 -3.31
CA TYR A 51 9.47 -7.90 -2.16
C TYR A 51 9.90 -9.34 -2.48
N GLN A 52 11.19 -9.60 -2.34
CA GLN A 52 11.81 -10.92 -2.40
C GLN A 52 12.39 -11.31 -1.03
N ASN A 53 12.98 -10.35 -0.31
CA ASN A 53 13.63 -10.58 0.97
C ASN A 53 13.80 -9.29 1.78
N ALA A 54 14.27 -9.40 3.03
CA ALA A 54 14.44 -8.25 3.94
C ALA A 54 15.33 -7.13 3.38
N LYS A 55 16.29 -7.43 2.50
CA LYS A 55 17.19 -6.42 1.91
C LYS A 55 16.47 -5.46 0.98
N ASP A 56 15.32 -5.84 0.42
CA ASP A 56 14.51 -4.94 -0.41
C ASP A 56 13.92 -3.78 0.41
N LEU A 57 13.92 -3.91 1.74
CA LEU A 57 13.51 -2.85 2.67
C LEU A 57 14.69 -1.97 3.09
N PHE A 58 15.92 -2.23 2.66
CA PHE A 58 17.06 -1.39 3.01
C PHE A 58 16.94 -0.02 2.33
N ALA A 59 17.46 1.01 3.00
CA ALA A 59 17.31 2.39 2.55
C ALA A 59 18.65 2.98 2.13
N ASN A 60 18.65 3.71 1.01
CA ASN A 60 19.82 4.47 0.54
C ASN A 60 19.75 5.97 0.88
N ASP A 61 18.57 6.45 1.30
CA ASP A 61 18.36 7.83 1.73
C ASP A 61 17.21 7.92 2.76
N GLN A 62 17.07 9.08 3.40
CA GLN A 62 16.07 9.34 4.43
C GLN A 62 14.63 9.14 3.93
N THR A 63 14.32 9.56 2.71
CA THR A 63 12.98 9.45 2.13
C THR A 63 12.60 7.98 1.97
N MET A 64 13.52 7.18 1.44
CA MET A 64 13.35 5.74 1.25
C MET A 64 13.23 5.01 2.59
N LEU A 65 13.99 5.43 3.61
CA LEU A 65 13.88 4.90 4.96
C LEU A 65 12.48 5.12 5.52
N GLU A 66 11.97 6.35 5.47
CA GLU A 66 10.63 6.67 5.94
C GLU A 66 9.55 5.90 5.17
N GLN A 67 9.68 5.79 3.85
CA GLN A 67 8.78 4.99 3.02
C GLN A 67 8.79 3.51 3.40
N ASN A 68 9.98 2.92 3.59
CA ASN A 68 10.11 1.51 3.94
C ASN A 68 9.57 1.23 5.35
N ILE A 69 9.71 2.17 6.29
CA ILE A 69 9.07 2.10 7.60
C ILE A 69 7.54 2.06 7.46
N GLU A 70 6.95 2.97 6.67
CA GLU A 70 5.50 2.99 6.42
C GLU A 70 5.01 1.71 5.74
N ARG A 71 5.78 1.16 4.79
CA ARG A 71 5.49 -0.13 4.16
C ARG A 71 5.41 -1.26 5.18
N VAL A 72 6.42 -1.41 6.03
CA VAL A 72 6.43 -2.47 7.06
C VAL A 72 5.29 -2.26 8.05
N LYS A 73 5.00 -1.04 8.46
CA LYS A 73 3.84 -0.72 9.32
C LYS A 73 2.51 -1.13 8.67
N GLY A 74 2.32 -0.77 7.40
CA GLY A 74 1.12 -1.14 6.64
C GLY A 74 0.97 -2.65 6.57
N LEU A 75 2.06 -3.37 6.27
CA LEU A 75 2.06 -4.82 6.25
C LEU A 75 1.67 -5.42 7.61
N LEU A 76 2.32 -4.98 8.70
CA LEU A 76 2.06 -5.50 10.05
C LEU A 76 0.61 -5.25 10.47
N THR A 77 0.06 -4.09 10.15
CA THR A 77 -1.35 -3.75 10.38
C THR A 77 -2.26 -4.72 9.63
N THR A 78 -2.00 -4.97 8.35
CA THR A 78 -2.80 -5.91 7.57
C THR A 78 -2.68 -7.34 8.08
N ILE A 79 -1.48 -7.79 8.48
CA ILE A 79 -1.31 -9.12 9.09
C ILE A 79 -2.16 -9.21 10.36
N LYS A 80 -2.12 -8.18 11.22
CA LYS A 80 -2.92 -8.10 12.44
C LYS A 80 -4.42 -8.20 12.16
N GLU A 81 -4.92 -7.45 11.19
CA GLU A 81 -6.33 -7.51 10.75
C GLU A 81 -6.71 -8.88 10.17
N LYS A 82 -5.76 -9.55 9.52
CA LYS A 82 -5.95 -10.85 8.86
C LYS A 82 -5.57 -12.03 9.76
N LEU A 83 -5.22 -11.82 11.03
CA LEU A 83 -4.78 -12.88 11.95
C LEU A 83 -5.75 -14.06 12.01
N GLN A 84 -7.05 -13.79 12.06
CA GLN A 84 -8.09 -14.81 12.11
C GLN A 84 -8.13 -15.69 10.85
N VAL A 85 -7.70 -15.16 9.70
CA VAL A 85 -7.64 -15.87 8.42
C VAL A 85 -6.31 -16.61 8.27
N LEU A 86 -5.21 -16.01 8.73
CA LEU A 86 -3.87 -16.59 8.62
C LEU A 86 -3.62 -17.71 9.64
N SER A 87 -4.13 -17.58 10.86
CA SER A 87 -3.91 -18.55 11.94
C SER A 87 -4.30 -20.00 11.60
N PRO A 88 -5.45 -20.32 10.95
CA PRO A 88 -5.81 -21.70 10.66
C PRO A 88 -5.00 -22.33 9.52
N ILE A 89 -4.45 -21.52 8.59
CA ILE A 89 -3.67 -22.01 7.43
C ILE A 89 -2.16 -21.96 7.68
N ALA A 90 -1.73 -21.25 8.72
CA ALA A 90 -0.34 -21.12 9.12
C ALA A 90 0.18 -22.41 9.78
N SER A 91 1.45 -22.74 9.52
CA SER A 91 2.19 -23.73 10.30
C SER A 91 2.43 -23.26 11.74
N ASP A 92 2.86 -24.14 12.63
CA ASP A 92 3.11 -23.77 14.03
C ASP A 92 4.22 -22.73 14.18
N ALA A 93 5.26 -22.79 13.34
CA ALA A 93 6.29 -21.76 13.27
C ALA A 93 5.70 -20.41 12.84
N GLN A 94 4.85 -20.40 11.81
CA GLN A 94 4.18 -19.20 11.34
C GLN A 94 3.21 -18.63 12.38
N LYS A 95 2.47 -19.47 13.11
CA LYS A 95 1.63 -19.04 14.24
C LYS A 95 2.44 -18.37 15.34
N ALA A 96 3.62 -18.90 15.66
CA ALA A 96 4.52 -18.27 16.63
C ALA A 96 4.97 -16.88 16.18
N THR A 97 5.24 -16.69 14.87
CA THR A 97 5.50 -15.36 14.28
C THR A 97 4.27 -14.46 14.34
N LEU A 98 3.09 -14.97 14.00
CA LEU A 98 1.83 -14.22 14.02
C LEU A 98 1.50 -13.69 15.43
N ALA A 99 1.82 -14.47 16.48
CA ALA A 99 1.66 -14.04 17.87
C ALA A 99 2.57 -12.86 18.26
N GLN A 100 3.66 -12.60 17.52
CA GLN A 100 4.59 -11.50 17.77
C GLN A 100 4.30 -10.24 16.96
N VAL A 101 3.30 -10.25 16.07
CA VAL A 101 2.99 -9.13 15.16
C VAL A 101 2.73 -7.81 15.92
N ASP A 102 2.09 -7.87 17.08
CA ASP A 102 1.89 -6.69 17.94
C ASP A 102 3.20 -6.12 18.50
N ALA A 103 4.14 -6.99 18.89
CA ALA A 103 5.45 -6.59 19.37
C ALA A 103 6.28 -5.96 18.24
N PHE A 104 6.24 -6.54 17.03
CA PHE A 104 6.88 -5.96 15.85
C PHE A 104 6.28 -4.59 15.50
N SER A 105 4.95 -4.46 15.55
CA SER A 105 4.26 -3.19 15.28
C SER A 105 4.73 -2.10 16.24
N THR A 106 4.82 -2.42 17.53
CA THR A 106 5.33 -1.49 18.56
C THR A 106 6.79 -1.10 18.30
N LYS A 107 7.64 -2.06 17.91
CA LYS A 107 9.06 -1.84 17.62
C LYS A 107 9.24 -0.88 16.44
N VAL A 108 8.49 -1.10 15.35
CA VAL A 108 8.54 -0.25 14.15
C VAL A 108 7.94 1.13 14.42
N ASP A 109 6.85 1.23 15.20
CA ASP A 109 6.26 2.51 15.61
C ASP A 109 7.22 3.37 16.44
N ASN A 110 7.94 2.75 17.38
CA ASN A 110 8.92 3.46 18.19
C ASN A 110 10.10 3.94 17.34
N PHE A 111 10.61 3.09 16.46
CA PHE A 111 11.67 3.46 15.54
C PHE A 111 11.25 4.59 14.58
N GLN A 112 10.01 4.57 14.08
CA GLN A 112 9.49 5.66 13.27
C GLN A 112 9.52 7.01 14.02
N LYS A 113 9.11 7.02 15.29
CA LYS A 113 9.15 8.24 16.12
C LYS A 113 10.59 8.73 16.29
N GLU A 114 11.53 7.83 16.52
CA GLU A 114 12.96 8.15 16.60
C GLU A 114 13.49 8.76 15.30
N VAL A 115 13.24 8.12 14.15
CA VAL A 115 13.65 8.63 12.83
C VAL A 115 13.06 10.02 12.55
N ARG A 116 11.80 10.27 12.91
CA ARG A 116 11.16 11.59 12.75
C ARG A 116 11.75 12.66 13.67
N GLN A 117 12.20 12.28 14.87
CA GLN A 117 12.82 13.20 15.81
C GLN A 117 14.25 13.55 15.42
N GLU A 118 15.01 12.56 14.96
CA GLU A 118 16.42 12.70 14.61
C GLU A 118 16.63 13.25 13.19
N GLY A 119 15.70 12.95 12.29
CA GLY A 119 15.74 13.37 10.89
C GLY A 119 16.95 12.87 10.13
N ALA A 120 17.21 13.51 8.98
CA ALA A 120 18.28 13.11 8.06
C ALA A 120 19.70 13.24 8.65
N ALA A 121 19.88 14.01 9.73
CA ALA A 121 21.18 14.21 10.38
C ALA A 121 21.76 12.90 10.94
N LYS A 122 20.90 11.94 11.31
CA LYS A 122 21.29 10.62 11.81
C LYS A 122 20.94 9.49 10.85
N PHE A 123 20.81 9.79 9.55
CA PHE A 123 20.41 8.80 8.55
C PHE A 123 21.28 7.53 8.61
N GLU A 124 22.61 7.63 8.66
CA GLU A 124 23.49 6.44 8.67
C GLU A 124 23.30 5.58 9.94
N GLU A 125 23.08 6.22 11.10
CA GLU A 125 22.79 5.51 12.36
C GLU A 125 21.43 4.79 12.26
N ASN A 126 20.42 5.50 11.76
CA ASN A 126 19.07 4.97 11.62
C ASN A 126 18.96 3.90 10.54
N LYS A 127 19.72 4.03 9.46
CA LYS A 127 19.85 3.00 8.42
C LYS A 127 20.34 1.70 9.03
N SER A 128 21.44 1.72 9.80
CA SER A 128 21.97 0.51 10.42
C SER A 128 20.98 -0.12 11.41
N LYS A 129 20.31 0.69 12.24
CA LYS A 129 19.25 0.23 13.14
C LYS A 129 18.08 -0.40 12.38
N TRP A 130 17.67 0.23 11.28
CA TRP A 130 16.60 -0.25 10.42
C TRP A 130 16.95 -1.59 9.77
N GLU A 131 18.12 -1.71 9.16
CA GLU A 131 18.60 -2.95 8.53
C GLU A 131 18.62 -4.11 9.55
N ALA A 132 19.15 -3.85 10.75
CA ALA A 132 19.14 -4.83 11.83
C ALA A 132 17.71 -5.21 12.26
N MET A 133 16.81 -4.23 12.34
CA MET A 133 15.41 -4.45 12.70
C MET A 133 14.66 -5.27 11.65
N VAL A 134 14.78 -4.94 10.36
CA VAL A 134 14.08 -5.70 9.31
C VAL A 134 14.64 -7.11 9.17
N SER A 135 15.96 -7.32 9.28
CA SER A 135 16.51 -8.69 9.29
C SER A 135 16.07 -9.48 10.52
N ASP A 136 15.95 -8.84 11.68
CA ASP A 136 15.41 -9.49 12.88
C ASP A 136 13.94 -9.89 12.69
N ILE A 137 13.10 -9.00 12.18
CA ILE A 137 11.66 -9.26 12.01
C ILE A 137 11.40 -10.27 10.88
N PHE A 138 11.99 -10.04 9.70
CA PHE A 138 11.66 -10.81 8.50
C PHE A 138 12.45 -12.12 8.39
N ASP A 139 13.75 -12.09 8.68
CA ASP A 139 14.60 -13.27 8.50
C ASP A 139 14.63 -14.14 9.77
N LYS A 140 14.92 -13.54 10.94
CA LYS A 140 15.06 -14.32 12.19
C LYS A 140 13.71 -14.76 12.76
N ASN A 141 12.74 -13.84 12.80
CA ASN A 141 11.42 -14.13 13.35
C ASN A 141 10.42 -14.65 12.30
N GLY A 142 10.84 -14.81 11.04
CA GLY A 142 10.06 -15.51 10.01
C GLY A 142 8.90 -14.71 9.41
N LEU A 143 8.84 -13.38 9.58
CA LEU A 143 7.79 -12.57 8.96
C LEU A 143 7.84 -12.66 7.42
N GLY A 144 9.02 -12.88 6.83
CA GLY A 144 9.16 -13.12 5.39
C GLY A 144 8.36 -14.34 4.91
N ASP A 145 8.28 -15.40 5.72
CA ASP A 145 7.50 -16.59 5.40
C ASP A 145 5.99 -16.39 5.59
N ILE A 146 5.59 -15.46 6.47
CA ILE A 146 4.19 -14.99 6.56
C ILE A 146 3.82 -14.23 5.28
N VAL A 147 4.69 -13.35 4.78
CA VAL A 147 4.45 -12.65 3.51
C VAL A 147 4.33 -13.64 2.35
N LYS A 148 5.18 -14.67 2.29
CA LYS A 148 5.05 -15.74 1.29
C LYS A 148 3.77 -16.54 1.46
N LEU A 149 3.37 -16.88 2.69
CA LEU A 149 2.11 -17.59 2.96
C LEU A 149 0.93 -16.78 2.46
N MET A 150 0.93 -15.48 2.73
CA MET A 150 -0.05 -14.54 2.19
C MET A 150 -0.04 -14.66 0.66
N ASN A 151 1.10 -14.39 0.00
CA ASN A 151 1.23 -14.45 -1.45
C ASN A 151 0.83 -15.81 -2.07
N SER A 152 1.04 -16.91 -1.35
CA SER A 152 0.73 -18.29 -1.80
C SER A 152 -0.72 -18.71 -1.52
N GLY A 153 -1.35 -18.18 -0.46
CA GLY A 153 -2.75 -18.40 -0.10
C GLY A 153 -3.75 -17.93 -1.16
N SER A 154 -3.28 -17.16 -2.16
CA SER A 154 -4.06 -16.77 -3.33
C SER A 154 -4.32 -17.88 -4.35
N MET A 155 -3.92 -19.14 -4.09
CA MET A 155 -4.40 -20.29 -4.89
C MET A 155 -5.77 -20.78 -4.43
N TYR A 156 -6.22 -20.42 -3.23
CA TYR A 156 -7.61 -20.61 -2.83
C TYR A 156 -8.39 -19.36 -3.19
N SER A 157 -8.51 -19.10 -4.50
CA SER A 157 -9.81 -18.68 -4.99
C SER A 157 -10.79 -19.67 -4.36
N PHE A 158 -11.58 -19.20 -3.39
CA PHE A 158 -12.86 -19.81 -3.14
C PHE A 158 -13.61 -19.69 -4.46
N SER A 159 -13.34 -20.62 -5.37
CA SER A 159 -14.20 -20.87 -6.50
C SER A 159 -15.54 -21.06 -5.86
N ALA A 160 -16.42 -20.08 -6.00
CA ALA A 160 -17.84 -20.26 -5.84
C ALA A 160 -18.29 -21.22 -6.95
N ALA A 161 -17.82 -22.46 -6.89
CA ALA A 161 -18.29 -23.59 -7.66
C ALA A 161 -19.42 -24.22 -6.83
N LEU A 162 -20.47 -23.43 -6.58
CA LEU A 162 -21.76 -23.99 -6.21
C LEU A 162 -22.64 -23.99 -7.46
N LEU A 163 -22.45 -25.08 -8.21
CA LEU A 163 -23.50 -25.95 -8.76
C LEU A 163 -24.64 -25.23 -9.49
N ILE A 164 -24.52 -25.12 -10.81
CA ILE A 164 -25.71 -25.28 -11.66
C ILE A 164 -26.01 -26.79 -11.68
N PRO A 165 -27.13 -27.29 -11.12
CA PRO A 165 -27.61 -28.60 -11.51
C PRO A 165 -28.12 -28.44 -12.93
N ILE A 166 -27.33 -28.93 -13.88
CA ILE A 166 -27.81 -29.26 -15.21
C ILE A 166 -28.81 -30.40 -15.02
N ALA A 167 -30.08 -30.06 -14.78
CA ALA A 167 -31.18 -31.01 -14.97
C ALA A 167 -31.44 -31.10 -16.47
N TYR A 168 -30.59 -31.85 -17.16
CA TYR A 168 -31.02 -32.46 -18.41
C TYR A 168 -32.05 -33.54 -18.08
N MET A 169 -33.23 -33.33 -18.67
CA MET A 169 -34.16 -34.33 -19.22
C MET A 169 -34.30 -35.65 -18.46
N PHE A 170 -35.51 -35.95 -17.97
CA PHE A 170 -36.14 -37.26 -18.21
C PHE A 170 -37.67 -37.21 -17.96
N PHE A 171 -38.40 -37.70 -18.97
CA PHE A 171 -39.79 -38.21 -18.98
C PHE A 171 -41.00 -37.28 -19.25
N ASN A 172 -41.48 -37.46 -20.50
CA ASN A 172 -42.87 -37.64 -20.95
C ASN A 172 -43.80 -36.42 -21.08
#